data_AF-A0A381W9I9-F1
#
_entry.id   AF-A0A381W9I9-F1
#
_cell.length_a   1.000
_cell.length_b   1.000
_cell.length_c   1.000
_cell.angle_alpha   90.00
_cell.angle_beta   90.00
_cell.angle_gamma   90.00
#
_symmetry.space_group_name_H-M   'P 1'
#
loop_
_entity.id
_entity.type
_entity.pdbx_description
1 polymer ?
#
loop_
_entity_poly.entity_id
_entity_poly.type
_entity_poly.pdbx_seq_one_letter_code
_entity_poly.pdbx_strand_id
1 'polypeptide(L)'
;MTVGLAGFSYQNPPMAIVREIIRRGLRDLTIVSGPTAGIETDLLIGAGCVRRVVAAGVTLERIAGIAPAFRHHAESGKISVWECDECIWYVALKAGSWG
;
A
#
# COMPACT_ATOMS: atom_id res chain seq x y z
N MET A 1 5.08 8.89 8.74
CA MET A 1 3.63 9.23 8.85
C MET A 1 2.80 8.03 8.39
N THR A 2 1.64 7.75 9.00
CA THR A 2 0.73 6.67 8.54
C THR A 2 -0.37 7.24 7.66
N VAL A 3 -0.57 6.65 6.49
CA VAL A 3 -1.56 7.10 5.49
C VAL A 3 -2.44 5.93 5.09
N GLY A 4 -3.76 6.09 5.29
CA GLY A 4 -4.77 5.18 4.76
C GLY A 4 -5.10 5.54 3.31
N LEU A 5 -5.07 4.56 2.40
CA LEU A 5 -5.52 4.72 1.02
C LEU A 5 -6.74 3.85 0.79
N ALA A 6 -7.81 4.46 0.25
CA ALA A 6 -9.00 3.74 -0.17
C ALA A 6 -8.78 3.03 -1.52
N GLY A 7 -9.70 2.14 -1.87
CA GLY A 7 -9.67 1.36 -3.11
C GLY A 7 -9.54 -0.14 -2.84
N PHE A 8 -9.60 -0.93 -3.91
CA PHE A 8 -9.37 -2.36 -3.87
C PHE A 8 -8.66 -2.77 -5.15
N SER A 9 -7.40 -3.17 -5.05
CA SER A 9 -6.58 -3.52 -6.21
C SER A 9 -6.60 -2.40 -7.27
N TYR A 10 -7.04 -2.64 -8.50
CA TYR A 10 -7.19 -1.62 -9.54
C TYR A 10 -8.53 -0.85 -9.51
N GLN A 11 -9.41 -1.12 -8.55
CA GLN A 11 -10.73 -0.49 -8.45
C GLN A 11 -10.68 0.78 -7.61
N ASN A 12 -11.01 1.90 -8.27
CA ASN A 12 -11.03 3.24 -7.68
C ASN A 12 -9.77 3.65 -6.89
N PRO A 13 -8.54 3.39 -7.39
CA PRO A 13 -7.33 3.81 -6.69
C PRO A 13 -7.25 5.36 -6.68
N PRO A 14 -6.92 5.99 -5.54
CA PRO A 14 -6.88 7.44 -5.39
C PRO A 14 -5.60 8.03 -6.04
N MET A 15 -5.49 7.89 -7.36
CA MET A 15 -4.25 8.16 -8.09
C MET A 15 -3.84 9.64 -8.12
N ALA A 16 -4.79 10.56 -7.95
CA ALA A 16 -4.50 11.98 -7.86
C ALA A 16 -3.62 12.31 -6.64
N ILE A 17 -3.99 11.81 -5.45
CA ILE A 17 -3.20 12.05 -4.23
C ILE A 17 -1.89 11.29 -4.26
N VAL A 18 -1.86 10.07 -4.81
CA VAL A 18 -0.63 9.27 -4.98
C VAL A 18 0.42 10.03 -5.79
N ARG A 19 0.03 10.56 -6.96
CA ARG A 19 0.94 11.35 -7.80
C ARG A 19 1.40 12.63 -7.09
N GLU A 20 0.52 13.27 -6.34
CA GLU A 20 0.86 14.48 -5.60
C GLU A 20 1.84 14.20 -4.43
N ILE A 21 1.68 13.07 -3.72
CA ILE A 21 2.61 12.60 -2.70
C ILE A 21 4.01 12.40 -3.30
N ILE A 22 4.08 11.73 -4.46
CA ILE A 22 5.33 11.51 -5.19
C ILE A 22 5.94 12.85 -5.63
N ARG A 23 5.14 13.74 -6.21
CA ARG A 23 5.58 15.05 -6.70
C ARG A 23 6.15 15.93 -5.59
N ARG A 24 5.55 15.88 -4.40
CA ARG A 24 6.04 16.59 -3.20
C ARG A 24 7.26 15.92 -2.56
N GLY A 25 7.66 14.74 -3.03
CA GLY A 25 8.82 14.02 -2.52
C GLY A 25 8.64 13.55 -1.08
N LEU A 26 7.41 13.27 -0.64
CA LEU A 26 7.17 12.76 0.70
C LEU A 26 7.79 11.35 0.85
N ARG A 27 8.40 11.10 2.01
CA ARG A 27 9.13 9.86 2.34
C ARG A 27 8.71 9.34 3.71
N ASP A 28 9.24 8.18 4.09
CA ASP A 28 9.03 7.58 5.40
C ASP A 28 7.52 7.35 5.72
N LEU A 29 6.77 6.94 4.70
CA LEU A 29 5.35 6.66 4.82
C LEU A 29 5.11 5.21 5.25
N THR A 30 4.17 5.03 6.18
CA THR A 30 3.49 3.76 6.43
C THR A 30 2.18 3.77 5.67
N ILE A 31 2.02 2.88 4.70
CA ILE A 31 0.82 2.80 3.88
C ILE A 31 -0.07 1.68 4.39
N VAL A 32 -1.32 2.04 4.69
CA VAL A 32 -2.43 1.11 4.95
C VAL A 32 -3.37 1.25 3.76
N SER A 33 -3.14 0.47 2.70
CA SER A 33 -4.06 0.46 1.55
C SER A 33 -5.20 -0.52 1.79
N GLY A 34 -6.17 -0.57 0.87
CA GLY A 34 -7.23 -1.58 0.85
C GLY A 34 -6.69 -3.00 1.04
N PRO A 35 -7.56 -3.95 1.44
CA PRO A 35 -7.11 -5.28 1.90
C PRO A 35 -6.22 -5.97 0.87
N THR A 36 -6.58 -5.85 -0.41
CA THR A 36 -5.67 -6.07 -1.55
C THR A 36 -5.21 -4.71 -2.09
N ALA A 37 -3.94 -4.39 -1.87
CA ALA A 37 -3.31 -3.18 -2.36
C ALA A 37 -2.98 -3.29 -3.85
N GLY A 38 -3.08 -2.18 -4.57
CA GLY A 38 -2.93 -2.13 -6.02
C GLY A 38 -1.83 -1.18 -6.49
N ILE A 39 -2.05 -0.61 -7.68
CA ILE A 39 -1.11 0.26 -8.38
C ILE A 39 -0.74 1.52 -7.58
N GLU A 40 -1.64 2.01 -6.74
CA GLU A 40 -1.41 3.16 -5.87
C GLU A 40 -0.26 2.89 -4.89
N THR A 41 -0.23 1.70 -4.30
CA THR A 41 0.77 1.30 -3.32
C THR A 41 2.10 0.98 -4.00
N ASP A 42 2.05 0.24 -5.11
CA ASP A 42 3.25 -0.13 -5.87
C ASP A 42 4.00 1.11 -6.41
N LEU A 43 3.26 2.12 -6.91
CA LEU A 43 3.87 3.37 -7.37
C LEU A 43 4.55 4.15 -6.24
N LEU A 44 3.94 4.21 -5.06
CA LEU A 44 4.55 4.86 -3.91
C LEU A 44 5.82 4.12 -3.44
N ILE A 45 5.82 2.78 -3.49
CA ILE A 45 6.99 1.97 -3.19
C ILE A 45 8.09 2.22 -4.23
N GLY A 46 7.76 2.17 -5.52
CA GLY A 46 8.70 2.41 -6.62
C GLY A 46 9.30 3.82 -6.62
N ALA A 47 8.53 4.81 -6.17
CA ALA A 47 9.02 6.18 -5.97
C ALA A 47 9.90 6.34 -4.71
N GLY A 48 9.97 5.31 -3.86
CA GLY A 48 10.70 5.31 -2.59
C GLY A 48 10.03 6.16 -1.51
N CYS A 49 8.71 6.37 -1.58
CA CYS A 49 7.94 7.11 -0.58
C CYS A 49 7.67 6.28 0.69
N VAL A 50 7.67 4.96 0.55
CA VAL A 50 7.20 4.02 1.57
C VAL A 50 8.36 3.42 2.35
N ARG A 51 8.21 3.37 3.68
CA ARG A 51 9.06 2.57 4.59
C ARG A 51 8.35 1.31 5.06
N ARG A 52 7.02 1.35 5.21
CA ARG A 52 6.22 0.23 5.68
C ARG A 52 4.94 0.08 4.90
N VAL A 53 4.56 -1.15 4.56
CA VAL A 53 3.24 -1.48 4.04
C VAL A 53 2.50 -2.38 5.03
N VAL A 54 1.20 -2.14 5.17
CA VAL A 54 0.24 -2.94 5.96
C VAL A 54 -0.83 -3.39 4.98
N ALA A 55 -0.81 -4.66 4.58
CA ALA A 55 -1.72 -5.20 3.58
C ALA A 55 -1.81 -6.73 3.67
N ALA A 56 -2.90 -7.31 3.14
CA ALA A 56 -2.99 -8.75 2.92
C ALA A 56 -2.26 -9.19 1.65
N GLY A 57 -2.14 -8.31 0.68
CA GLY A 57 -1.31 -8.52 -0.49
C GLY A 57 -1.17 -7.25 -1.30
N VAL A 58 -0.12 -7.19 -2.14
CA VAL A 58 0.07 -6.14 -3.14
C VAL A 58 0.15 -6.78 -4.52
N THR A 59 -0.90 -6.63 -5.32
CA THR A 59 -1.05 -7.32 -6.60
C THR A 59 -1.46 -6.34 -7.70
N LEU A 60 -1.11 -6.66 -8.94
CA LEU A 60 -1.67 -6.00 -10.13
C LEU A 60 -2.52 -6.99 -10.93
N GLU A 61 -3.04 -8.01 -10.23
CA GLU A 61 -4.00 -8.98 -10.74
C GLU A 61 -3.51 -9.63 -12.03
N ARG A 62 -4.23 -9.44 -13.14
CA ARG A 62 -3.91 -10.05 -14.44
C ARG A 62 -2.69 -9.43 -15.12
N ILE A 63 -2.24 -8.25 -14.70
CA ILE A 63 -1.11 -7.52 -15.31
C ILE A 63 0.21 -8.04 -14.76
N ALA A 64 0.29 -8.18 -13.43
CA ALA A 64 1.40 -8.81 -12.74
C ALA A 64 0.87 -9.42 -11.44
N GLY A 65 1.06 -10.73 -11.27
CA GLY A 65 0.51 -11.44 -10.11
C GLY A 65 0.93 -10.81 -8.78
N ILE A 66 2.21 -10.48 -8.61
CA ILE A 66 2.71 -9.64 -7.51
C ILE A 66 3.20 -8.32 -8.08
N ALA A 67 2.88 -7.22 -7.40
CA ALA A 67 3.30 -5.91 -7.85
C ALA A 67 4.85 -5.80 -7.84
N PRO A 68 5.46 -5.32 -8.94
CA PRO A 68 6.90 -5.48 -9.18
C PRO A 68 7.76 -4.63 -8.25
N ALA A 69 7.36 -3.39 -7.95
CA ALA A 69 8.14 -2.55 -7.05
C ALA A 69 8.02 -3.06 -5.61
N PHE A 70 6.83 -3.49 -5.19
CA PHE A 70 6.62 -4.17 -3.91
C PHE A 70 7.53 -5.38 -3.77
N ARG A 71 7.49 -6.33 -4.71
CA ARG A 71 8.33 -7.53 -4.67
C ARG A 71 9.80 -7.16 -4.52
N HIS A 72 10.31 -6.31 -5.41
CA HIS A 72 11.73 -5.93 -5.39
C HIS A 72 12.14 -5.29 -4.05
N HIS A 73 11.33 -4.37 -3.50
CA HIS A 73 11.68 -3.64 -2.28
C HIS A 73 11.48 -4.48 -1.01
N ALA A 74 10.49 -5.36 -0.99
CA ALA A 74 10.26 -6.29 0.11
C ALA A 74 11.39 -7.33 0.17
N GLU A 75 11.71 -7.98 -0.94
CA GLU A 75 12.77 -9.01 -1.02
C GLU A 75 14.16 -8.43 -0.76
N SER A 76 14.39 -7.17 -1.14
CA SER A 76 15.66 -6.47 -0.83
C SER A 76 15.71 -5.85 0.57
N GLY A 77 14.67 -5.99 1.38
CA GLY A 77 14.60 -5.41 2.74
C GLY A 77 14.56 -3.88 2.78
N LYS A 78 14.29 -3.21 1.64
CA LYS A 78 14.17 -1.75 1.56
C LYS A 78 12.90 -1.21 2.20
N ILE A 79 11.86 -2.05 2.30
CA ILE A 79 10.64 -1.74 3.04
C ILE A 79 10.35 -2.83 4.06
N SER A 80 9.68 -2.46 5.14
CA SER A 80 9.10 -3.43 6.07
C SER A 80 7.68 -3.78 5.63
N VAL A 81 7.34 -5.07 5.70
CA VAL A 81 6.01 -5.57 5.38
C VAL A 81 5.37 -6.06 6.67
N TRP A 82 4.21 -5.50 7.00
CA TRP A 82 3.33 -6.07 8.00
C TRP A 82 2.21 -6.78 7.25
N GLU A 83 2.44 -8.07 7.02
CA GLU A 83 1.49 -8.95 6.35
C GLU A 83 0.41 -9.37 7.35
N CYS A 84 -0.85 -9.29 6.92
CA CYS A 84 -1.99 -9.69 7.73
C CYS A 84 -3.09 -10.27 6.86
N ASP A 85 -3.93 -11.14 7.41
CA ASP A 85 -5.14 -11.56 6.73
C ASP A 85 -6.11 -10.38 6.47
N GLU A 86 -6.92 -10.46 5.42
CA GLU A 86 -7.90 -9.43 5.06
C GLU A 86 -8.91 -9.18 6.19
N CYS A 87 -9.32 -10.22 6.93
CA CYS A 87 -10.22 -10.06 8.06
C CYS A 87 -9.55 -9.29 9.20
N ILE A 88 -8.26 -9.57 9.47
CA ILE A 88 -7.47 -8.83 10.48
C ILE A 88 -7.40 -7.35 10.08
N TRP A 89 -7.09 -7.07 8.81
CA TRP A 89 -7.04 -5.71 8.28
C TRP A 89 -8.38 -4.98 8.49
N TYR A 90 -9.48 -5.63 8.13
CA TYR A 90 -10.83 -5.07 8.23
C TYR A 90 -11.22 -4.77 9.69
N VAL A 91 -11.06 -5.75 10.59
CA VAL A 91 -11.44 -5.55 12.00
C VAL A 91 -10.53 -4.56 12.70
N ALA A 92 -9.25 -4.46 12.33
CA ALA A 92 -8.33 -3.46 12.88
C ALA A 92 -8.77 -2.03 12.52
N LEU A 93 -9.15 -1.80 11.26
CA LEU A 93 -9.69 -0.50 10.86
C LEU A 93 -11.04 -0.20 11.50
N LYS A 94 -11.92 -1.21 11.60
CA LYS A 94 -13.21 -1.08 12.28
C LYS A 94 -13.03 -0.69 13.74
N ALA A 95 -12.13 -1.36 14.46
CA ALA A 95 -11.76 -1.00 15.82
C ALA A 95 -11.26 0.44 15.90
N GLY A 96 -10.32 0.84 15.03
CA GLY A 96 -9.80 2.21 15.00
C GLY A 96 -10.86 3.29 14.71
N SER A 97 -11.97 2.94 14.05
CA SER A 97 -13.09 3.86 13.81
C SER A 97 -14.07 4.00 14.98
N TRP A 98 -14.03 3.10 15.96
CA TRP A 98 -14.99 3.02 17.06
C TRP A 98 -14.49 3.66 18.36
N GLY A 99 -13.20 4.02 18.44
CA GLY A 99 -12.56 4.61 19.61
C GLY A 99 -11.96 3.57 20.55
#